data_AF-A0A7V0XHF4-F1
#
_entry.id   AF-A0A7V0XHF4-F1
#
_cell.length_a   1.000
_cell.length_b   1.000
_cell.length_c   1.000
_cell.angle_alpha   90.00
_cell.angle_beta   90.00
_cell.angle_gamma   90.00
#
_symmetry.space_group_name_H-M   'P 1'
#
loop_
_entity.id
_entity.type
_entity.pdbx_description
1 polymer ?
#
loop_
_entity_poly.entity_id
_entity_poly.type
_entity_poly.pdbx_seq_one_letter_code
_entity_poly.pdbx_strand_id
1 'polypeptide(L)'
;MNKFCREFYGYESKSHYGQYSYKKKGFLEDYRHINPLRGVLIVREEDAEGIISFLKDYDAELLVRRIELDDDDFLILYPDQPNGGEKIMGGGCH
;
A
#
# COMPACT_ATOMS: atom_id res chain seq x y z
N MET A 1 -12.31 -8.84 14.90
CA MET A 1 -11.98 -7.46 14.50
C MET A 1 -11.36 -6.74 15.69
N ASN A 2 -10.09 -6.31 15.59
CA ASN A 2 -9.39 -5.62 16.69
C ASN A 2 -10.01 -4.22 16.97
N LYS A 3 -9.88 -3.70 18.20
CA LYS A 3 -10.33 -2.36 18.61
C LYS A 3 -9.80 -1.27 17.66
N PHE A 4 -8.53 -1.36 17.28
CA PHE A 4 -7.92 -0.44 16.31
C PHE A 4 -8.72 -0.37 15.00
N CYS A 5 -9.00 -1.52 14.37
CA CYS A 5 -9.73 -1.57 13.10
C CYS A 5 -11.13 -0.97 13.23
N ARG A 6 -11.80 -1.17 14.37
CA ARG A 6 -13.13 -0.62 14.66
C ARG A 6 -13.12 0.90 14.82
N GLU A 7 -12.09 1.46 15.45
CA GLU A 7 -11.95 2.90 15.61
C GLU A 7 -11.47 3.58 14.32
N PHE A 8 -10.58 2.92 13.57
CA PHE A 8 -9.99 3.47 12.35
C PHE A 8 -10.93 3.39 11.14
N TYR A 9 -11.50 2.21 10.86
CA TYR A 9 -12.41 1.99 9.73
C TYR A 9 -13.90 2.14 10.08
N GLY A 10 -14.23 2.16 11.37
CA GLY A 10 -15.62 2.14 11.83
C GLY A 10 -16.15 0.72 11.97
N TYR A 11 -17.39 0.59 12.45
CA TYR A 11 -18.09 -0.70 12.48
C TYR A 11 -19.59 -0.52 12.58
N GLU A 12 -20.32 -1.50 12.07
CA GLU A 12 -21.75 -1.63 12.35
C GLU A 12 -21.96 -2.49 13.60
N SER A 13 -22.75 -1.98 14.54
CA SER A 13 -23.30 -2.78 15.63
C SER A 13 -24.79 -2.99 15.41
N LYS A 14 -25.22 -4.25 15.49
CA LYS A 14 -26.64 -4.61 15.51
C LYS A 14 -27.08 -4.82 16.95
N SER A 15 -28.16 -4.15 17.37
CA SER A 15 -28.80 -4.40 18.67
C SER A 15 -30.19 -4.99 18.47
N HIS A 16 -30.67 -5.73 19.49
CA HIS A 16 -32.01 -6.32 19.61
C HIS A 16 -32.53 -7.06 18.35
N TYR A 17 -32.23 -8.37 18.26
CA TYR A 17 -32.71 -9.26 17.18
C TYR A 17 -32.44 -8.72 15.74
N GLY A 18 -31.48 -7.81 15.58
CA GLY A 18 -31.15 -7.21 14.29
C GLY A 18 -32.09 -6.10 13.83
N GLN A 19 -33.02 -5.63 14.67
CA GLN A 19 -33.97 -4.57 14.30
C GLN A 19 -33.33 -3.18 14.23
N TYR A 20 -32.18 -2.98 14.86
CA TYR A 20 -31.48 -1.70 14.85
C TYR A 20 -30.01 -1.88 14.47
N SER A 21 -29.61 -1.26 13.36
CA SER A 21 -28.22 -1.15 12.92
C SER A 21 -27.71 0.26 13.20
N TYR A 22 -26.66 0.36 14.02
CA TYR A 22 -25.94 1.61 14.27
C TYR A 22 -24.58 1.53 13.57
N LYS A 23 -24.33 2.44 12.63
CA LYS A 23 -23.01 2.61 12.02
C LYS A 23 -22.21 3.58 12.89
N LYS A 24 -21.14 3.09 13.52
CA LYS A 24 -20.16 3.96 14.16
C LYS A 24 -19.12 4.37 13.14
N LYS A 25 -19.04 5.67 12.87
CA LYS A 25 -18.07 6.27 11.95
C LYS A 25 -16.64 6.00 12.43
N GLY A 26 -15.79 5.53 11.53
CA GLY A 26 -14.35 5.40 11.77
C GLY A 26 -13.60 6.70 11.53
N PHE A 27 -12.44 6.86 12.15
CA PHE A 27 -11.56 8.01 11.96
C PHE A 27 -11.22 8.28 10.49
N LEU A 28 -11.00 7.23 9.69
CA LEU A 28 -10.64 7.36 8.28
C LEU A 28 -11.80 7.89 7.41
N GLU A 29 -13.06 7.73 7.84
CA GLU A 29 -14.23 8.25 7.11
C GLU A 29 -14.33 9.79 7.14
N ASP A 30 -13.52 10.48 7.94
CA ASP A 30 -13.40 11.95 7.90
C ASP A 30 -12.47 12.45 6.78
N TYR A 31 -11.72 11.55 6.14
CA TYR A 31 -10.73 11.88 5.12
C TYR A 31 -11.07 11.24 3.78
N ARG A 32 -10.70 11.90 2.67
CA ARG A 32 -10.76 11.29 1.35
C ARG A 32 -9.69 10.20 1.26
N HIS A 33 -10.11 8.95 1.21
CA HIS A 33 -9.22 7.79 1.14
C HIS A 33 -9.68 6.81 0.07
N ILE A 34 -8.76 5.99 -0.42
CA ILE A 34 -9.08 4.81 -1.24
C ILE A 34 -8.76 3.61 -0.36
N ASN A 35 -9.77 2.79 -0.07
CA ASN A 35 -9.56 1.54 0.65
C ASN A 35 -9.27 0.44 -0.38
N PRO A 36 -8.05 -0.10 -0.46
CA PRO A 36 -7.76 -1.21 -1.32
C PRO A 36 -8.54 -2.42 -0.80
N LEU A 37 -9.66 -2.74 -1.46
CA LEU A 37 -10.63 -3.73 -1.03
C LEU A 37 -10.00 -5.13 -0.79
N ARG A 38 -8.82 -5.39 -1.38
CA ARG A 38 -8.15 -6.70 -1.40
C ARG A 38 -6.65 -6.68 -1.07
N GLY A 39 -6.06 -5.50 -0.83
CA GLY A 39 -4.64 -5.35 -0.46
C GLY A 39 -3.83 -4.42 -1.37
N VAL A 40 -2.63 -4.07 -0.94
CA VAL A 40 -1.64 -3.25 -1.67
C VAL A 40 -0.44 -4.12 -2.01
N LEU A 41 0.02 -4.05 -3.25
CA LEU A 41 1.25 -4.68 -3.72
C LEU A 41 2.23 -3.58 -4.13
N ILE A 42 3.43 -3.60 -3.58
CA ILE A 42 4.55 -2.74 -3.99
C ILE A 42 5.57 -3.64 -4.65
N VAL A 43 5.90 -3.35 -5.91
CA VAL A 43 6.77 -4.15 -6.76
C VAL A 43 7.74 -3.23 -7.47
N ARG A 44 8.84 -3.79 -7.98
CA ARG A 44 9.76 -3.03 -8.83
C ARG A 44 9.05 -2.67 -10.14
N GLU A 45 9.45 -1.56 -10.74
CA GLU A 45 8.79 -1.03 -11.94
C GLU A 45 8.90 -2.01 -13.12
N GLU A 46 10.06 -2.65 -13.28
CA GLU A 46 10.31 -3.63 -14.34
C GLU A 46 9.43 -4.89 -14.26
N ASP A 47 8.91 -5.23 -13.06
CA ASP A 47 8.05 -6.39 -12.86
C ASP A 47 6.55 -6.03 -12.92
N ALA A 48 6.23 -4.73 -12.92
CA ALA A 48 4.85 -4.26 -12.78
C ALA A 48 3.95 -4.73 -13.92
N GLU A 49 4.43 -4.73 -15.17
CA GLU A 49 3.64 -5.08 -16.35
C GLU A 49 3.19 -6.55 -16.33
N GLY A 50 4.08 -7.47 -15.94
CA GLY A 50 3.76 -8.89 -15.82
C GLY A 50 2.70 -9.16 -14.76
N ILE A 51 2.80 -8.47 -13.61
CA ILE A 51 1.86 -8.62 -12.50
C ILE A 51 0.50 -8.00 -12.83
N ILE A 52 0.47 -6.83 -13.46
CA ILE A 52 -0.78 -6.19 -13.91
C ILE A 52 -1.49 -7.09 -14.90
N SER A 53 -0.76 -7.68 -15.86
CA SER A 53 -1.33 -8.58 -16.86
C SER A 53 -1.95 -9.81 -16.20
N PHE A 54 -1.21 -10.46 -15.30
CA PHE A 54 -1.71 -11.60 -14.53
C PHE A 54 -2.99 -11.26 -13.75
N LEU A 55 -3.05 -10.11 -13.07
CA LEU A 55 -4.22 -9.73 -12.28
C LEU A 55 -5.45 -9.37 -13.13
N LYS A 56 -5.25 -8.83 -14.34
CA LYS A 56 -6.34 -8.57 -15.29
C LYS A 56 -7.04 -9.86 -15.72
N ASP A 57 -6.32 -10.97 -15.83
CA ASP A 57 -6.91 -12.27 -16.18
C ASP A 57 -7.92 -12.78 -15.14
N TYR A 58 -7.87 -12.25 -13.92
CA TYR A 58 -8.80 -12.58 -12.82
C TYR A 58 -9.92 -11.55 -12.63
N ASP A 59 -10.13 -10.62 -13.59
CA ASP A 59 -11.12 -9.54 -13.50
C ASP A 59 -10.98 -8.72 -12.20
N ALA A 60 -9.73 -8.50 -11.78
CA ALA A 60 -9.45 -7.69 -10.60
C ALA A 60 -9.65 -6.19 -10.92
N GLU A 61 -10.38 -5.49 -10.05
CA GLU A 61 -10.40 -4.02 -10.07
C GLU A 61 -9.04 -3.51 -9.57
N LEU A 62 -8.24 -2.95 -10.49
CA LEU A 62 -6.85 -2.55 -10.24
C LEU A 62 -6.70 -1.03 -10.22
N LEU A 63 -6.06 -0.53 -9.17
CA LEU A 63 -5.54 0.83 -9.11
C LEU A 63 -4.01 0.77 -9.08
N VAL A 64 -3.37 1.22 -10.15
CA VAL A 64 -1.91 1.26 -10.29
C VAL A 64 -1.42 2.68 -10.04
N ARG A 65 -0.38 2.82 -9.21
CA ARG A 65 0.30 4.08 -8.95
C ARG A 65 1.81 3.86 -9.02
N ARG A 66 2.52 4.72 -9.74
CA ARG A 66 3.99 4.79 -9.68
C ARG A 66 4.37 5.53 -8.41
N ILE A 67 5.29 4.98 -7.63
CA ILE A 67 5.86 5.60 -6.45
C ILE A 67 7.33 5.83 -6.78
N GLU A 68 7.74 7.09 -6.89
CA GLU A 68 9.14 7.47 -6.98
C GLU A 68 9.61 7.75 -5.55
N LEU A 69 10.53 6.93 -5.06
CA LEU A 69 11.12 7.12 -3.74
C LEU A 69 12.24 8.16 -3.85
N ASP A 70 12.24 9.15 -2.96
CA ASP A 70 13.38 10.04 -2.80
C ASP A 70 14.41 9.48 -1.80
N ASP A 71 15.55 10.16 -1.67
CA ASP A 71 16.65 9.72 -0.81
C ASP A 71 16.22 9.58 0.67
N ASP A 72 15.30 10.43 1.13
CA ASP A 72 14.76 10.39 2.49
C ASP A 72 13.83 9.20 2.68
N ASP A 73 12.97 8.91 1.68
CA ASP A 73 12.12 7.72 1.66
C ASP A 73 12.96 6.44 1.73
N PHE A 74 14.06 6.36 0.99
CA PHE A 74 14.97 5.22 1.05
C PHE A 74 15.58 5.03 2.44
N LEU A 75 16.00 6.11 3.10
CA LEU A 75 16.57 6.05 4.45
C LEU A 75 15.54 5.56 5.48
N ILE A 76 14.28 5.97 5.35
CA ILE A 76 13.20 5.58 6.25
C ILE A 76 12.74 4.13 6.00
N LEU A 77 12.61 3.73 4.73
CA LEU A 77 12.09 2.41 4.34
C LEU A 77 13.16 1.30 4.41
N TYR A 78 14.43 1.65 4.21
CA TYR A 78 15.55 0.71 4.17
C TYR A 78 16.75 1.18 5.02
N PRO A 79 16.56 1.41 6.33
CA PRO A 79 17.60 2.01 7.19
C PRO A 79 18.88 1.16 7.32
N ASP A 80 18.81 -0.14 7.00
CA ASP A 80 19.90 -1.11 7.21
C ASP A 80 20.59 -1.58 5.91
N GLN A 81 20.24 -1.05 4.74
CA GLN A 81 20.96 -1.39 3.50
C GLN A 81 22.30 -0.65 3.50
N PRO A 82 23.46 -1.33 3.59
CA PRO A 82 24.75 -0.65 3.49
C PRO A 82 24.86 -0.09 2.08
N ASN A 83 25.19 1.21 1.97
CA ASN A 83 25.54 1.89 0.73
C ASN A 83 26.28 0.93 -0.21
N GLY A 84 25.55 0.45 -1.22
CA GLY A 84 26.05 -0.48 -2.20
C GLY A 84 27.00 0.24 -3.13
N GLY A 85 28.22 0.45 -2.65
CA GLY A 85 29.45 0.68 -3.40
C GLY A 85 29.38 1.68 -4.53
N GLU A 86 30.00 2.85 -4.31
CA GLU A 86 30.83 3.45 -5.35
C GLU A 86 31.69 2.36 -6.03
N LYS A 87 31.31 1.97 -7.26
CA LYS A 87 32.27 1.58 -8.29
C LYS A 87 32.29 2.67 -9.33
N ILE A 88 32.98 3.75 -8.99
CA ILE A 88 33.65 4.58 -9.99
C ILE A 88 34.61 3.66 -10.75
N MET A 89 34.15 3.21 -11.92
CA MET A 89 34.93 2.45 -12.88
C MET A 89 36.19 3.24 -13.22
N GLY A 90 37.35 2.68 -12.89
CA GLY A 90 38.65 3.19 -13.32
C GLY A 90 38.72 3.22 -14.84
N GLY A 91 38.67 4.42 -15.41
CA GLY A 91 39.07 4.67 -16.78
C GLY A 91 40.59 4.76 -16.85
N GLY A 92 41.24 3.72 -17.36
CA GLY A 92 42.63 3.79 -17.80
C GLY A 92 42.75 4.74 -18.98
N CYS A 93 43.68 5.69 -18.89
CA CYS A 93 44.12 6.46 -20.06
C CYS A 93 45.11 5.61 -20.85
N HIS A 94 44.86 5.57 -22.17
CA HIS A 94 45.78 5.14 -23.22
C HIS A 94 47.06 5.97 -23.25
#